data_AF-A0A7W4IDU2-F1
#
_entry.id   AF-A0A7W4IDU2-F1
#
_cell.length_a   1.000
_cell.length_b   1.000
_cell.length_c   1.000
_cell.angle_alpha   90.00
_cell.angle_beta   90.00
_cell.angle_gamma   90.00
#
_symmetry.space_group_name_H-M   'P 1'
#
loop_
_entity.id
_entity.type
_entity.pdbx_description
1 polymer ?
#
loop_
_entity_poly.entity_id
_entity_poly.type
_entity_poly.pdbx_seq_one_letter_code
_entity_poly.pdbx_strand_id
1 'polypeptide(L)'
;MVAGLGVGVVLVMLAVAANLLFPQRSLDRLLVTPLPPMAAPALQSDPAADMAAFGAADMARLESFGWVDRAQGVAHVPIGQAMRQVVREGVPDWPGAGAGRP
;
A
#
# COMPACT_ATOMS: atom_id res chain seq x y z
N MET A 1 -50.83 -48.09 9.97
CA MET A 1 -50.64 -46.83 10.73
C MET A 1 -49.62 -46.92 11.86
N VAL A 2 -49.26 -48.12 12.36
CA VAL A 2 -48.31 -48.26 13.49
C VAL A 2 -46.83 -48.09 13.09
N ALA A 3 -46.44 -48.48 11.87
CA ALA A 3 -45.05 -48.37 11.40
C ALA A 3 -44.55 -46.92 11.25
N GLY A 4 -45.44 -45.97 10.94
CA GLY A 4 -45.08 -44.54 10.81
C GLY A 4 -44.77 -43.87 12.15
N LEU A 5 -45.37 -44.35 13.24
CA LEU A 5 -45.14 -43.85 14.60
C LEU A 5 -43.74 -44.22 15.11
N GLY A 6 -43.29 -45.45 14.83
CA GLY A 6 -41.95 -45.90 15.22
C GLY A 6 -40.84 -45.09 14.55
N VAL A 7 -40.98 -44.85 13.24
CA VAL A 7 -40.02 -44.02 12.48
C VAL A 7 -40.02 -42.58 12.99
N GLY A 8 -41.20 -42.01 13.27
CA GLY A 8 -41.31 -40.67 13.84
C GLY A 8 -40.59 -40.52 15.18
N VAL A 9 -40.76 -41.48 16.09
CA VAL A 9 -40.09 -41.46 17.40
C VAL A 9 -38.57 -41.58 17.27
N VAL A 10 -38.09 -42.44 16.37
CA VAL A 10 -36.63 -42.58 16.12
C VAL A 10 -36.05 -41.30 15.54
N LEU A 11 -36.74 -40.66 14.60
CA LEU A 11 -36.31 -39.38 14.03
C LEU A 11 -36.29 -38.26 15.09
N VAL A 12 -37.28 -38.22 15.98
CA VAL A 12 -37.31 -37.25 17.09
C VAL A 12 -36.20 -37.53 18.10
N MET A 13 -35.97 -38.79 18.48
CA MET A 13 -34.86 -39.15 19.38
C MET A 13 -33.50 -38.85 18.76
N LEU A 14 -33.31 -39.11 17.47
CA LEU A 14 -32.08 -38.73 16.76
C LEU A 14 -31.91 -37.21 16.69
N ALA A 15 -32.97 -36.45 16.45
CA ALA A 15 -32.92 -34.99 16.45
C ALA A 15 -32.57 -34.42 17.84
N VAL A 16 -33.16 -34.99 18.90
CA VAL A 16 -32.87 -34.62 20.29
C VAL A 16 -31.44 -35.00 20.67
N ALA A 17 -31.00 -36.21 20.33
CA ALA A 17 -29.62 -36.66 20.56
C ALA A 17 -28.63 -35.80 19.80
N ALA A 18 -28.88 -35.50 18.52
CA ALA A 18 -28.03 -34.61 17.72
C ALA A 18 -27.94 -33.21 18.35
N ASN A 19 -29.04 -32.67 18.87
CA ASN A 19 -29.05 -31.37 19.55
C ASN A 19 -28.28 -31.40 20.90
N LEU A 20 -28.30 -32.51 21.62
CA LEU A 20 -27.58 -32.68 22.90
C LEU A 20 -26.08 -32.94 22.70
N LEU A 21 -25.72 -33.77 21.72
CA LEU A 21 -24.33 -34.14 21.41
C LEU A 21 -23.59 -33.05 20.62
N PHE A 22 -24.30 -32.33 19.74
CA PHE A 22 -23.75 -31.26 18.92
C PHE A 22 -24.48 -29.96 19.21
N PRO A 23 -24.25 -29.32 20.37
CA PRO A 23 -24.78 -27.99 20.63
C PRO A 23 -24.27 -27.07 19.52
N GLN A 24 -25.19 -26.59 18.66
CA GLN A 24 -24.99 -25.80 17.44
C GLN A 24 -24.24 -24.46 17.63
N ARG A 25 -23.51 -24.27 18.75
CA ARG A 25 -22.80 -23.04 19.12
C ARG A 25 -21.29 -23.07 18.87
N SER A 26 -20.76 -24.08 18.18
CA SER A 26 -19.32 -24.21 17.96
C SER A 26 -18.80 -23.75 16.59
N LEU A 27 -19.66 -23.61 15.57
CA LEU A 27 -19.21 -23.22 14.22
C LEU A 27 -18.90 -21.71 14.12
N ASP A 28 -19.69 -20.84 14.76
CA ASP A 28 -19.47 -19.39 14.73
C ASP A 28 -18.14 -18.99 15.39
N ARG A 29 -17.73 -19.71 16.43
CA ARG A 29 -16.48 -19.45 17.15
C ARG A 29 -15.23 -19.86 16.34
N LEU A 30 -15.37 -20.76 15.37
CA LEU A 30 -14.27 -21.17 14.48
C LEU A 30 -14.04 -20.16 13.34
N LEU A 31 -15.03 -19.33 13.01
CA LEU A 31 -14.95 -18.35 11.92
C LEU A 31 -14.57 -16.93 12.41
N VAL A 32 -14.79 -16.62 13.68
CA VAL A 32 -14.45 -15.32 14.27
C VAL A 32 -13.24 -15.48 15.18
N THR A 33 -12.06 -15.63 14.59
CA THR A 33 -10.82 -15.32 15.33
C THR A 33 -10.81 -13.80 15.53
N PRO A 34 -10.86 -13.28 16.77
CA PRO A 34 -10.67 -11.85 16.97
C PRO A 34 -9.29 -11.49 16.44
N LEU A 35 -9.24 -10.58 15.45
CA LEU A 35 -7.99 -10.01 15.00
C LEU A 35 -7.25 -9.48 16.23
N PRO A 36 -5.94 -9.74 16.38
CA PRO A 36 -5.18 -9.13 17.45
C PRO A 36 -5.37 -7.60 17.39
N PRO A 37 -5.44 -6.91 18.53
CA PRO A 37 -5.56 -5.46 18.53
C PRO A 37 -4.34 -4.87 17.81
N MET A 38 -4.55 -4.37 16.58
CA MET A 38 -3.53 -3.60 15.89
C MET A 38 -3.46 -2.23 16.54
N ALA A 39 -2.25 -1.78 16.86
CA ALA A 39 -2.03 -0.39 17.21
C ALA A 39 -2.54 0.48 16.05
N ALA A 40 -3.28 1.54 16.37
CA ALA A 40 -3.68 2.50 15.36
C ALA A 40 -2.41 3.07 14.67
N PRO A 41 -2.42 3.29 13.35
CA PRO A 41 -1.31 3.94 12.67
C PRO A 41 -0.96 5.26 13.37
N ALA A 42 0.32 5.46 13.68
CA ALA A 42 0.76 6.72 14.27
C ALA A 42 0.55 7.84 13.24
N LEU A 43 -0.25 8.85 13.61
CA LEU A 43 -0.42 10.03 12.78
C LEU A 43 0.83 10.92 12.92
N GLN A 44 1.24 11.49 11.79
CA GLN A 44 2.25 12.53 11.76
C GLN A 44 1.80 13.72 12.64
N SER A 45 2.69 14.19 13.51
CA SER A 45 2.36 15.20 14.52
C SER A 45 2.09 16.58 13.93
N ASP A 46 2.86 16.97 12.90
CA ASP A 46 2.68 18.23 12.18
C ASP A 46 2.99 18.03 10.68
N PRO A 47 2.00 17.58 9.90
CA PRO A 47 2.17 17.38 8.46
C PRO A 47 2.59 18.63 7.69
N ALA A 48 2.22 19.83 8.18
CA ALA A 48 2.50 21.08 7.47
C ALA A 48 3.97 21.49 7.65
N ALA A 49 4.49 21.42 8.87
CA ALA A 49 5.90 21.68 9.15
C ALA A 49 6.82 20.69 8.43
N ASP A 50 6.46 19.41 8.45
CA ASP A 50 7.24 18.36 7.80
C ASP A 50 7.26 18.53 6.27
N MET A 51 6.12 18.89 5.66
CA MET A 51 6.06 19.20 4.23
C MET A 51 6.91 20.43 3.87
N ALA A 52 6.90 21.47 4.71
CA ALA A 52 7.73 22.65 4.49
C ALA A 52 9.22 22.34 4.59
N ALA A 53 9.63 21.52 5.57
CA ALA A 53 11.01 21.07 5.73
C ALA A 53 11.47 20.22 4.54
N PHE A 54 10.62 19.30 4.07
CA PHE A 54 10.86 18.50 2.88
C PHE A 54 11.07 19.39 1.64
N GLY A 55 10.16 20.33 1.39
CA GLY A 55 10.29 21.25 0.26
C GLY A 55 11.55 22.12 0.32
N ALA A 56 11.93 22.60 1.51
CA ALA A 56 13.14 23.38 1.68
C ALA A 56 14.42 22.58 1.38
N ALA A 57 14.47 21.32 1.82
CA ALA A 57 15.60 20.43 1.55
C ALA A 57 15.75 20.12 0.05
N ASP A 58 14.63 19.82 -0.62
CA ASP A 58 14.61 19.57 -2.06
C ASP A 58 15.06 20.80 -2.86
N MET A 59 14.54 21.97 -2.49
CA MET A 59 14.93 23.21 -3.15
C MET A 59 16.41 23.55 -2.94
N ALA A 60 16.93 23.37 -1.72
CA ALA A 60 18.34 23.57 -1.44
C ALA A 60 19.23 22.69 -2.33
N ARG A 61 18.83 21.43 -2.59
CA ARG A 61 19.56 20.53 -3.49
C ARG A 61 19.46 20.95 -4.96
N LEU A 62 18.29 21.43 -5.41
CA LEU A 62 18.08 21.90 -6.79
C LEU A 62 18.83 23.19 -7.11
N GLU A 63 18.99 24.08 -6.13
CA GLU A 63 19.56 25.41 -6.31
C GLU A 63 21.07 25.49 -6.00
N SER A 64 21.65 24.43 -5.46
CA SER A 64 23.06 24.39 -5.08
C SER A 64 23.88 23.44 -5.95
N PHE A 65 25.21 23.60 -5.85
CA PHE A 65 26.16 22.61 -6.34
C PHE A 65 26.38 21.53 -5.29
N GLY A 66 26.66 20.32 -5.74
CA GLY A 66 27.02 19.24 -4.85
C GLY A 66 27.48 18.00 -5.59
N TRP A 67 27.87 16.98 -4.84
CA TRP A 67 28.33 15.71 -5.40
C TRP A 67 27.18 14.74 -5.56
N VAL A 68 27.11 14.07 -6.71
CA VAL A 68 26.26 12.88 -6.91
C VAL A 68 27.06 11.64 -6.59
N ASP A 69 28.26 11.53 -7.17
CA ASP A 69 29.26 10.52 -6.85
C ASP A 69 30.63 11.18 -6.83
N ARG A 70 31.17 11.38 -5.63
CA ARG A 70 32.48 12.01 -5.45
C ARG A 70 33.64 11.10 -5.89
N ALA A 71 33.48 9.78 -5.80
CA ALA A 71 34.53 8.84 -6.17
C ALA A 71 34.70 8.78 -7.70
N GLN A 72 33.59 8.90 -8.43
CA GLN A 72 33.59 8.95 -9.90
C GLN A 72 33.72 10.37 -10.47
N GLY A 73 33.77 11.40 -9.61
CA GLY A 73 33.89 12.79 -10.04
C GLY A 73 32.61 13.37 -10.66
N VAL A 74 31.45 12.81 -10.33
CA VAL A 74 30.15 13.26 -10.84
C VAL A 74 29.51 14.25 -9.86
N ALA A 75 29.38 15.51 -10.28
CA ALA A 75 28.72 16.57 -9.52
C ALA A 75 27.38 16.95 -10.15
N HIS A 76 26.43 17.41 -9.33
CA HIS A 76 25.24 18.10 -9.81
C HIS A 76 25.48 19.62 -9.85
N VAL A 77 24.83 20.25 -10.84
CA VAL A 77 24.83 21.69 -11.07
C VAL A 77 23.44 22.21 -10.68
N PRO A 78 23.30 23.45 -10.16
CA PRO A 78 22.01 24.06 -9.95
C PRO A 78 21.12 23.96 -11.19
N ILE A 79 19.86 23.55 -11.00
CA ILE A 79 18.95 23.24 -12.11
C ILE A 79 18.74 24.45 -13.02
N GLY A 80 18.68 25.67 -12.46
CA GLY A 80 18.58 26.90 -13.24
C GLY A 80 19.76 27.09 -14.20
N GLN A 81 20.98 26.73 -13.79
CA GLN A 81 22.16 26.80 -14.65
C GLN A 81 22.16 25.69 -15.69
N ALA A 82 21.79 24.46 -15.31
CA ALA A 82 21.66 23.34 -16.24
C ALA A 82 20.65 23.65 -17.36
N MET A 83 19.47 24.18 -17.01
CA MET A 83 18.45 24.60 -17.99
C MET A 83 19.00 25.66 -18.95
N ARG A 84 19.67 26.70 -18.43
CA ARG A 84 20.29 27.72 -19.29
C ARG A 84 21.35 27.13 -20.21
N GLN A 85 22.11 26.16 -19.74
CA GLN A 85 23.12 25.48 -20.54
C GLN A 85 22.48 24.70 -21.68
N VAL A 86 21.46 23.90 -21.38
CA VAL A 86 20.70 23.14 -22.37
C VAL A 86 20.09 24.05 -23.43
N VAL A 87 19.55 25.20 -23.05
CA VAL A 87 19.00 26.16 -24.03
C VAL A 87 20.08 26.72 -24.96
N ARG A 88 21.30 26.96 -24.46
CA ARG A 88 22.40 27.51 -25.26
C ARG A 88 23.05 26.47 -26.17
N GLU A 89 23.27 25.27 -25.66
CA GLU A 89 24.09 24.24 -26.30
C GLU A 89 23.24 23.22 -27.05
N GLY A 90 21.94 23.14 -26.76
CA GLY A 90 21.09 22.04 -27.18
C GLY A 90 21.42 20.76 -26.43
N VAL A 91 20.65 19.70 -26.70
CA VAL A 91 20.97 18.35 -26.22
C VAL A 91 21.43 17.55 -27.43
N PRO A 92 22.67 17.01 -27.43
CA PRO A 92 23.14 16.14 -28.50
C PRO A 92 22.19 14.95 -28.70
N ASP A 93 21.95 14.58 -29.96
CA ASP A 93 21.05 13.47 -30.34
C ASP A 93 19.61 13.60 -29.83
N TRP A 94 19.17 14.82 -29.46
CA TRP A 94 17.78 15.06 -29.13
C TRP A 94 16.91 14.81 -30.37
N PRO A 95 15.89 13.92 -30.30
CA PRO A 95 15.01 13.67 -31.42
C PRO A 95 14.29 14.97 -31.77
N GLY A 96 14.70 15.59 -32.87
CA GLY A 96 14.05 16.81 -33.37
C GLY A 96 12.57 16.54 -33.63
N ALA A 97 11.75 17.59 -33.48
CA ALA A 97 10.29 17.55 -33.68
C ALA A 97 9.82 17.19 -35.13
N GLY A 98 10.69 16.62 -35.95
CA GLY A 98 10.45 16.16 -37.32
C GLY A 98 10.82 14.70 -37.61
N ALA A 99 11.34 13.93 -36.63
CA ALA A 99 11.76 12.53 -36.85
C ALA A 99 10.60 11.50 -36.95
N GLY A 100 9.36 11.96 -37.22
CA GLY A 100 8.19 11.09 -37.20
C GLY A 100 6.89 11.72 -37.74
N ARG A 101 6.96 12.54 -38.80
CA ARG A 101 5.77 12.77 -39.63
C ARG A 101 5.85 11.86 -40.87
N PRO A 102 4.85 11.00 -41.12
CA PRO A 102 4.76 10.26 -42.38
C PRO A 102 4.56 11.21 -43.57
#